data_AF-A0A3D0RGX1-F1
#
_entry.id   AF-A0A3D0RGX1-F1
#
_cell.length_a   1.000
_cell.length_b   1.000
_cell.length_c   1.000
_cell.angle_alpha   90.00
_cell.angle_beta   90.00
_cell.angle_gamma   90.00
#
_symmetry.space_group_name_H-M   'P 1'
#
loop_
_entity.id
_entity.type
_entity.pdbx_description
1 polymer ?
#
loop_
_entity_poly.entity_id
_entity_poly.type
_entity_poly.pdbx_seq_one_letter_code
_entity_poly.pdbx_strand_id
1 'polypeptide(L)'
;MDILSPFQIALSLLVSFEPELMGIIGLSLGVSLTAVGISLVIGLPLGALLAAYRFPGRGAIIVISNTFLGMPPVVVGLVIYLLVSRAGPFGFLGILYTP
;
A
#
# COMPACT_ATOMS: atom_id res chain seq x y z
N MET A 1 -24.51 -21.28 -16.24
CA MET A 1 -23.64 -20.83 -15.14
C MET A 1 -24.24 -19.54 -14.61
N ASP A 2 -24.74 -19.56 -13.38
CA ASP A 2 -25.49 -18.44 -12.81
C ASP A 2 -24.55 -17.37 -12.24
N ILE A 3 -24.26 -16.38 -13.08
CA ILE A 3 -23.35 -15.26 -12.80
C ILE A 3 -23.86 -14.40 -11.62
N LEU A 4 -25.14 -14.51 -11.24
CA LEU A 4 -25.73 -13.77 -10.12
C LEU A 4 -25.44 -14.38 -8.74
N SER A 5 -25.13 -15.67 -8.66
CA SER A 5 -24.93 -16.35 -7.37
C SER A 5 -23.81 -15.76 -6.49
N PRO A 6 -22.64 -15.34 -7.02
CA PRO A 6 -21.59 -14.74 -6.19
C PRO A 6 -22.00 -13.39 -5.60
N PHE A 7 -22.79 -12.60 -6.34
CA PHE A 7 -23.28 -11.30 -5.87
C PHE A 7 -24.29 -11.47 -4.72
N GLN A 8 -25.16 -12.48 -4.80
CA GLN A 8 -26.10 -12.79 -3.71
C GLN A 8 -25.36 -13.25 -2.45
N ILE A 9 -24.34 -14.10 -2.61
CA ILE A 9 -23.50 -14.56 -1.50
C ILE A 9 -22.75 -13.37 -0.87
N ALA A 10 -22.09 -12.54 -1.67
CA ALA A 10 -21.39 -11.36 -1.17
C ALA A 10 -22.32 -10.39 -0.43
N LEU A 11 -23.51 -10.13 -0.98
CA LEU A 11 -24.51 -9.29 -0.32
C LEU A 11 -24.99 -9.91 0.99
N SER A 12 -25.19 -11.23 1.02
CA SER A 12 -25.58 -11.94 2.24
C SER A 12 -24.52 -11.83 3.34
N LEU A 13 -23.23 -11.98 3.00
CA LEU A 13 -22.10 -11.85 3.94
C LEU A 13 -21.96 -10.41 4.49
N LEU A 14 -22.21 -9.41 3.64
CA LEU A 14 -22.22 -8.00 4.04
C LEU A 14 -23.39 -7.68 4.97
N VAL A 15 -24.62 -8.11 4.62
CA VAL A 15 -25.83 -7.84 5.40
C VAL A 15 -25.83 -8.63 6.71
N SER A 16 -25.26 -9.84 6.73
CA SER A 16 -25.13 -10.65 7.93
C SER A 16 -24.03 -10.17 8.89
N PHE A 17 -23.25 -9.13 8.51
CA PHE A 17 -22.10 -8.64 9.26
C PHE A 17 -21.18 -9.78 9.71
N GLU A 18 -20.83 -10.64 8.76
CA GLU A 18 -20.03 -11.83 9.04
C GLU A 18 -18.68 -11.40 9.70
N PRO A 19 -18.35 -11.90 10.91
CA PRO A 19 -17.24 -11.38 11.71
C PRO A 19 -15.88 -11.47 11.02
N GLU A 20 -15.63 -12.51 10.22
CA GLU A 20 -14.38 -12.69 9.48
C GLU A 20 -14.27 -11.64 8.37
N LEU A 21 -15.31 -11.47 7.55
CA LEU A 21 -15.35 -10.43 6.52
C LEU A 21 -15.18 -9.02 7.11
N MET A 22 -15.89 -8.70 8.20
CA MET A 22 -15.76 -7.40 8.85
C MET A 22 -14.35 -7.18 9.41
N GLY A 23 -13.70 -8.21 9.94
CA GLY A 23 -12.31 -8.17 10.38
C GLY A 23 -11.34 -7.86 9.24
N ILE A 24 -11.51 -8.53 8.09
CA ILE A 24 -10.70 -8.30 6.89
C ILE A 24 -10.87 -6.87 6.37
N ILE A 25 -12.12 -6.38 6.30
CA ILE A 25 -12.43 -5.00 5.88
C ILE A 25 -11.78 -4.00 6.85
N GLY A 26 -11.96 -4.19 8.15
CA GLY A 26 -11.40 -3.32 9.18
C GLY A 26 -9.87 -3.24 9.11
N LEU A 27 -9.20 -4.39 8.98
CA LEU A 27 -7.74 -4.44 8.83
C LEU A 27 -7.29 -3.75 7.54
N SER A 28 -7.93 -4.05 6.42
CA SER A 28 -7.58 -3.48 5.10
C SER A 28 -7.75 -1.96 5.09
N LEU A 29 -8.84 -1.47 5.68
CA LEU A 29 -9.08 -0.03 5.86
C LEU A 29 -8.05 0.59 6.80
N GLY A 30 -7.75 -0.04 7.95
CA GLY A 30 -6.76 0.44 8.89
C GLY A 30 -5.37 0.61 8.26
N VAL A 31 -4.90 -0.42 7.55
CA VAL A 31 -3.61 -0.39 6.83
C VAL A 31 -3.63 0.67 5.71
N SER A 32 -4.69 0.73 4.92
CA SER A 32 -4.77 1.68 3.80
C SER A 32 -4.84 3.14 4.27
N LEU A 33 -5.67 3.42 5.29
CA LEU A 33 -5.83 4.77 5.83
C LEU A 33 -4.56 5.25 6.54
N THR A 34 -3.89 4.38 7.29
CA THR A 34 -2.61 4.74 7.93
C THR A 34 -1.52 4.99 6.89
N ALA A 35 -1.42 4.14 5.86
CA ALA A 35 -0.48 4.34 4.76
C ALA A 35 -0.75 5.66 4.00
N VAL A 36 -2.02 5.96 3.69
CA VAL A 36 -2.41 7.23 3.06
C VAL A 36 -2.13 8.43 3.97
N GLY A 37 -2.43 8.33 5.26
CA GLY A 37 -2.15 9.39 6.22
C GLY A 37 -0.66 9.74 6.28
N ILE A 38 0.21 8.73 6.39
CA ILE A 38 1.68 8.92 6.35
C ILE A 38 2.11 9.53 5.00
N SER A 39 1.54 9.03 3.90
CA SER A 39 1.85 9.50 2.55
C SER A 39 1.44 10.96 2.35
N LEU A 40 0.34 11.42 2.95
CA LEU A 40 -0.07 12.81 2.91
C LEU A 40 0.90 13.70 3.69
N VAL A 41 1.26 13.31 4.91
CA VAL A 41 2.17 14.09 5.77
C VAL A 41 3.53 14.31 5.11
N ILE A 42 4.05 13.33 4.37
CA ILE A 42 5.35 13.42 3.71
C ILE A 42 5.24 13.93 2.27
N GLY A 43 4.26 13.42 1.52
CA GLY A 43 4.06 13.70 0.10
C GLY A 43 3.56 15.10 -0.20
N LEU A 44 2.64 15.65 0.62
CA LEU A 44 2.16 17.03 0.44
C LEU A 44 3.27 18.07 0.57
N PRO A 45 4.07 18.12 1.65
CA PRO A 45 5.11 19.13 1.77
C PRO A 45 6.20 18.96 0.71
N LEU A 46 6.59 17.72 0.39
CA LEU A 46 7.56 17.47 -0.69
C LEU A 46 7.02 17.90 -2.06
N GLY A 47 5.76 17.57 -2.36
CA GLY A 47 5.08 17.99 -3.59
C GLY A 47 4.93 19.51 -3.68
N ALA A 48 4.57 20.17 -2.57
CA ALA A 48 4.48 21.62 -2.49
C ALA A 48 5.85 22.29 -2.70
N LEU A 49 6.92 21.78 -2.08
CA LEU A 49 8.29 22.27 -2.29
C LEU A 49 8.76 22.09 -3.74
N LEU A 50 8.47 20.94 -4.35
CA LEU A 50 8.77 20.65 -5.76
C LEU A 50 7.99 21.56 -6.72
N ALA A 51 6.79 22.00 -6.34
CA ALA A 51 5.98 22.92 -7.12
C ALA A 51 6.43 24.38 -6.95
N ALA A 52 6.76 24.79 -5.72
CA ALA A 52 7.11 26.17 -5.37
C ALA A 52 8.56 26.55 -5.73
N TYR A 53 9.52 25.63 -5.61
CA TYR A 53 10.95 25.93 -5.82
C TYR A 53 11.53 25.19 -7.03
N ARG A 54 12.34 25.90 -7.83
CA ARG A 54 13.12 25.33 -8.94
C ARG A 54 14.57 25.14 -8.50
N PHE A 55 14.87 23.99 -7.90
CA PHE A 55 16.22 23.58 -7.52
C PHE A 55 16.83 22.59 -8.53
N PRO A 56 18.17 22.49 -8.65
CA PRO A 56 18.84 21.70 -9.70
C PRO A 56 18.55 20.19 -9.63
N GLY A 57 18.12 19.65 -8.48
CA GLY A 57 17.76 18.23 -8.30
C GLY A 57 16.28 17.88 -8.58
N ARG A 58 15.44 18.86 -8.92
CA ARG A 58 13.99 18.68 -9.09
C ARG A 58 13.63 17.64 -10.14
N GLY A 59 14.36 17.62 -11.27
CA GLY A 59 14.12 16.68 -12.36
C GLY A 59 14.31 15.22 -11.93
N ALA A 60 15.36 14.93 -11.14
CA ALA A 60 15.61 13.59 -10.64
C ALA A 60 14.47 13.09 -9.75
N ILE A 61 13.96 13.94 -8.83
CA ILE A 61 12.85 13.58 -7.95
C ILE A 61 11.57 13.33 -8.74
N ILE A 62 11.26 14.15 -9.75
CA ILE A 62 10.09 13.94 -10.61
C ILE A 62 10.20 12.62 -11.37
N VAL A 63 11.38 12.31 -11.93
CA VAL A 63 11.62 11.04 -12.64
C VAL A 63 11.45 9.85 -11.70
N ILE A 64 12.03 9.91 -10.50
CA ILE A 64 11.90 8.83 -9.50
C ILE A 64 10.43 8.64 -9.12
N SER A 65 9.71 9.73 -8.80
CA SER A 65 8.28 9.65 -8.44
C SER A 65 7.44 9.07 -9.57
N ASN A 66 7.63 9.52 -10.81
CA ASN A 66 6.93 8.95 -11.97
C ASN A 66 7.31 7.49 -12.23
N THR A 67 8.56 7.11 -11.94
CA THR A 67 9.01 5.71 -12.06
C THR A 67 8.28 4.83 -11.06
N PHE A 68 8.15 5.27 -9.80
CA PHE A 68 7.38 4.54 -8.79
C PHE A 68 5.90 4.40 -9.15
N LEU A 69 5.29 5.42 -9.78
CA LEU A 69 3.90 5.34 -10.27
C LEU A 69 3.72 4.33 -11.41
N GLY A 70 4.74 4.13 -12.26
CA GLY A 70 4.71 3.19 -13.38
C GLY A 70 5.27 1.80 -13.07
N MET A 71 5.87 1.61 -11.88
CA MET A 71 6.53 0.36 -11.52
C MET A 71 5.51 -0.77 -11.35
N PRO A 72 5.78 -2.01 -11.84
CA PRO A 72 4.87 -3.11 -11.62
C PRO A 72 4.74 -3.39 -10.11
N PRO A 73 3.51 -3.51 -9.56
CA PRO A 73 3.29 -3.69 -8.13
C PRO A 73 3.97 -4.97 -7.60
N VAL A 74 4.09 -5.99 -8.44
CA VAL A 74 4.80 -7.24 -8.13
C VAL A 74 6.29 -6.99 -7.84
N VAL A 75 6.94 -6.10 -8.59
CA VAL A 75 8.36 -5.79 -8.39
C VAL A 75 8.56 -5.04 -7.08
N VAL A 76 7.69 -4.07 -6.78
CA VAL A 76 7.70 -3.35 -5.49
C VAL A 76 7.52 -4.33 -4.33
N GLY A 77 6.55 -5.24 -4.45
CA GLY A 77 6.32 -6.29 -3.46
C GLY A 77 7.53 -7.19 -3.25
N LEU A 78 8.19 -7.63 -4.33
CA LEU A 78 9.39 -8.46 -4.25
C LEU A 78 10.56 -7.72 -3.60
N VAL A 79 10.79 -6.45 -3.94
CA VAL A 79 11.84 -5.63 -3.33
C VAL A 79 11.60 -5.49 -1.83
N ILE A 80 10.37 -5.15 -1.41
CA ILE A 80 10.02 -5.03 0.01
C ILE A 80 10.18 -6.38 0.72
N TYR A 81 9.71 -7.47 0.10
CA TYR A 81 9.87 -8.81 0.63
C TYR A 81 11.35 -9.16 0.86
N LEU A 82 12.21 -8.92 -0.13
CA LEU A 82 13.65 -9.20 -0.01
C LEU A 82 14.32 -8.33 1.04
N LEU A 83 13.89 -7.07 1.22
CA LEU A 83 14.41 -6.17 2.24
C LEU A 83 14.08 -6.65 3.66
N VAL A 84 12.87 -7.14 3.88
CA VAL A 84 12.34 -7.57 5.19
C VAL A 84 12.61 -9.06 5.47
N SER A 85 12.91 -9.85 4.44
CA SER A 85 13.25 -11.27 4.56
C SER A 85 14.46 -11.49 5.47
N ARG A 86 14.56 -12.68 6.08
CA ARG A 86 15.63 -13.03 7.05
C ARG A 86 17.04 -12.90 6.50
N ALA A 87 17.21 -12.95 5.17
CA ALA A 87 18.49 -12.74 4.48
C ALA A 87 18.68 -11.30 3.96
N GLY A 88 17.68 -10.43 4.12
CA GLY A 88 17.71 -9.02 3.75
C GLY A 88 18.29 -8.12 4.84
N PRO A 89 18.61 -6.86 4.51
CA PRO A 89 19.22 -5.89 5.44
C PRO A 89 18.35 -5.60 6.68
N PHE A 90 17.03 -5.71 6.57
CA PHE A 90 16.09 -5.54 7.70
C PHE A 90 15.61 -6.89 8.28
N GLY A 91 16.22 -8.01 7.87
CA GLY A 91 15.87 -9.36 8.33
C GLY A 91 16.06 -9.57 9.84
N PHE A 92 16.85 -8.71 10.49
CA PHE A 92 17.04 -8.74 11.95
C PHE A 92 15.76 -8.40 12.73
N LEU A 93 14.78 -7.70 12.14
CA LEU A 93 13.54 -7.37 12.84
C LEU A 93 12.57 -8.57 12.94
N GLY A 94 12.78 -9.67 12.21
CA GLY A 94 11.98 -10.89 12.34
C GLY A 94 10.49 -10.77 11.95
N ILE A 95 10.07 -9.63 11.38
CA ILE A 95 8.66 -9.23 11.19
C ILE A 95 7.90 -10.16 10.24
N LEU A 96 8.60 -10.89 9.36
CA LEU A 96 7.98 -11.71 8.33
C LEU A 96 7.16 -12.90 8.88
N TYR A 97 7.23 -13.20 10.19
CA TYR A 97 6.52 -14.31 10.84
C TYR A 97 6.08 -14.01 12.29
N THR A 98 5.97 -12.74 12.68
CA THR A 98 5.33 -12.39 13.95
C THR A 98 3.82 -12.23 13.73
N PRO A 99 2.98 -13.02 14.42
CA PRO A 99 1.53 -12.87 14.34
C PRO A 99 1.06 -11.53 14.92
#